data_AF-A0A4V5NAD6-F1
#
_entry.id   AF-A0A4V5NAD6-F1
#
_cell.length_a   1.000
_cell.length_b   1.000
_cell.length_c   1.000
_cell.angle_alpha   90.00
_cell.angle_beta   90.00
_cell.angle_gamma   90.00
#
_symmetry.space_group_name_H-M   'P 1'
#
loop_
_entity.id
_entity.type
_entity.pdbx_description
1 polymer ?
#
loop_
_entity_poly.entity_id
_entity_poly.type
_entity_poly.pdbx_seq_one_letter_code
_entity_poly.pdbx_strand_id
1 'polypeptide(L)'
;MPTRKCSPVDDSATTQLHLAPYDRRSEGQLSALRYTLDFEMLDLRQRGSDRPTWPAHKIVCGKRGAHPFRLPPFSRREADQAWRRYCQPATEDLQAQLQRDLRTICEIGTGKDVKESLDDLVAKANRPNAQLSLDDLDIILAVRAMSGSWYCTLPANSPHPPYLETFATTYDSLTGGNRAPSSDPVHEMRHSQLCHRLLAHTVLYLRVDTIMQNLKAAQKKTPALIPDEARLLKQDYDALLEFASNARKEAPEWEIGQKLEANLQKYLADLGEADLTKALTGST
;
A
#
# COMPACT_ATOMS: atom_id res chain seq x y z
N MET A 1 -33.70 35.75 27.21
CA MET A 1 -33.24 34.82 28.27
C MET A 1 -31.72 34.87 28.35
N PRO A 2 -31.13 34.73 29.55
CA PRO A 2 -29.86 35.36 29.90
C PRO A 2 -28.63 34.59 29.38
N THR A 3 -27.65 35.37 28.97
CA THR A 3 -26.27 35.01 28.59
C THR A 3 -25.52 34.38 29.75
N ARG A 4 -25.01 33.15 29.59
CA ARG A 4 -24.02 32.58 30.52
C ARG A 4 -22.60 32.97 30.08
N LYS A 5 -21.92 33.66 30.99
CA LYS A 5 -20.53 34.13 30.92
C LYS A 5 -19.56 32.97 31.08
N CYS A 6 -18.49 32.99 30.28
CA CYS A 6 -17.23 32.33 30.60
C CYS A 6 -16.51 33.14 31.69
N SER A 7 -15.79 32.45 32.58
CA SER A 7 -14.68 33.00 33.37
C SER A 7 -13.73 31.87 33.77
N PRO A 8 -12.44 32.19 34.00
CA PRO A 8 -11.30 31.30 33.78
C PRO A 8 -10.84 30.61 35.07
N VAL A 9 -10.02 29.56 34.93
CA VAL A 9 -9.13 29.09 36.00
C VAL A 9 -7.74 28.92 35.41
N ASP A 10 -6.82 29.70 35.96
CA ASP A 10 -5.39 29.68 35.71
C ASP A 10 -4.67 28.58 36.50
N ASP A 11 -3.57 28.17 35.90
CA ASP A 11 -2.25 27.85 36.44
C ASP A 11 -1.89 26.56 37.19
N SER A 12 -0.79 26.01 36.66
CA SER A 12 0.39 25.45 37.35
C SER A 12 0.43 23.94 37.60
N ALA A 13 1.11 23.23 36.68
CA ALA A 13 1.95 22.08 37.02
C ALA A 13 3.09 21.94 36.01
N THR A 14 4.26 22.48 36.37
CA THR A 14 5.53 22.26 35.67
C THR A 14 6.07 20.90 36.10
N THR A 15 5.90 19.87 35.26
CA THR A 15 6.58 18.58 35.43
C THR A 15 7.83 18.57 34.56
N GLN A 16 9.01 18.65 35.20
CA GLN A 16 10.28 18.39 34.54
C GLN A 16 10.36 16.89 34.18
N LEU A 17 10.31 16.60 32.88
CA LEU A 17 10.62 15.27 32.34
C LEU A 17 12.13 15.10 32.25
N HIS A 18 12.68 14.27 33.14
CA HIS A 18 14.02 13.72 33.03
C HIS A 18 14.08 12.83 31.77
N LEU A 19 14.75 13.30 30.72
CA LEU A 19 15.09 12.47 29.56
C LEU A 19 16.24 11.52 29.96
N ALA A 20 15.99 10.22 29.82
CA ALA A 20 17.04 9.21 29.87
C ALA A 20 18.05 9.43 28.72
N PRO A 21 19.34 9.09 28.91
CA PRO A 21 20.36 9.35 27.90
C PRO A 21 20.11 8.52 26.63
N TYR A 22 20.08 9.24 25.50
CA TYR A 22 20.00 8.72 24.14
C TYR A 22 21.28 7.94 23.79
N ASP A 23 21.16 6.63 23.53
CA ASP A 23 22.27 5.76 23.17
C ASP A 23 22.67 5.97 21.70
N ARG A 24 23.92 6.39 21.47
CA ARG A 24 24.51 6.72 20.16
C ARG A 24 24.91 5.48 19.32
N ARG A 25 24.70 4.25 19.80
CA ARG A 25 25.19 3.04 19.11
C ARG A 25 24.37 2.58 17.90
N SER A 26 23.24 3.21 17.58
CA SER A 26 22.37 2.83 16.44
C SER A 26 22.61 3.63 15.14
N GLU A 27 23.45 4.69 15.14
CA GLU A 27 23.70 5.50 13.93
C GLU A 27 24.48 4.74 12.84
N GLY A 28 25.28 3.75 13.22
CA GLY A 28 26.06 2.92 12.28
C GLY A 28 25.19 2.06 11.35
N GLN A 29 24.15 1.41 11.89
CA GLN A 29 23.23 0.58 11.09
C GLN A 29 22.23 1.43 10.29
N LEU A 30 21.73 2.53 10.85
CA LEU A 30 20.81 3.44 10.15
C LEU A 30 21.48 4.18 8.99
N SER A 31 22.79 4.47 9.06
CA SER A 31 23.53 5.08 7.95
C SER A 31 23.72 4.12 6.77
N ALA A 32 24.10 2.86 7.01
CA ALA A 32 24.22 1.84 5.96
C ALA A 32 22.87 1.54 5.28
N LEU A 33 21.76 1.57 6.04
CA LEU A 33 20.40 1.35 5.53
C LEU A 33 19.84 2.52 4.71
N ARG A 34 20.23 3.75 5.04
CA ARG A 34 19.99 4.92 4.18
C ARG A 34 20.63 4.71 2.81
N TYR A 35 21.85 4.15 2.78
CA TYR A 35 22.53 3.84 1.52
C TYR A 35 21.84 2.75 0.70
N THR A 36 21.36 1.63 1.28
CA THR A 36 20.79 0.54 0.46
C THR A 36 19.43 0.88 -0.17
N LEU A 37 18.54 1.52 0.59
CA LEU A 37 17.25 2.00 0.06
C LEU A 37 17.44 3.18 -0.89
N ASP A 38 18.40 4.08 -0.61
CA ASP A 38 18.77 5.11 -1.57
C ASP A 38 19.44 4.51 -2.82
N PHE A 39 20.14 3.36 -2.77
CA PHE A 39 20.83 2.76 -3.93
C PHE A 39 19.87 2.10 -4.92
N GLU A 40 18.92 1.29 -4.46
CA GLU A 40 17.87 0.74 -5.34
C GLU A 40 16.95 1.84 -5.89
N MET A 41 16.68 2.88 -5.10
CA MET A 41 15.91 4.05 -5.53
C MET A 41 16.75 5.05 -6.36
N LEU A 42 18.08 5.06 -6.22
CA LEU A 42 19.03 5.81 -7.04
C LEU A 42 19.13 5.19 -8.43
N ASP A 43 19.01 3.87 -8.58
CA ASP A 43 18.87 3.24 -9.90
C ASP A 43 17.49 3.59 -10.54
N LEU A 44 16.44 3.80 -9.73
CA LEU A 44 15.18 4.38 -10.23
C LEU A 44 15.34 5.86 -10.64
N ARG A 45 16.20 6.63 -9.97
CA ARG A 45 16.49 8.05 -10.22
C ARG A 45 17.49 8.31 -11.36
N GLN A 46 18.52 7.48 -11.51
CA GLN A 46 19.61 7.62 -12.49
C GLN A 46 19.16 7.28 -13.92
N ARG A 47 18.01 6.60 -14.08
CA ARG A 47 17.39 6.33 -15.39
C ARG A 47 16.47 7.44 -15.91
N GLY A 48 16.61 8.67 -15.41
CA GLY A 48 16.34 9.89 -16.19
C GLY A 48 14.89 10.25 -16.59
N SER A 49 13.83 9.71 -16.00
CA SER A 49 12.46 10.24 -16.21
C SER A 49 11.44 9.67 -15.20
N ASP A 50 10.47 10.49 -14.80
CA ASP A 50 9.02 10.21 -14.76
C ASP A 50 8.52 8.78 -14.47
N ARG A 51 9.17 8.00 -13.59
CA ARG A 51 8.62 6.69 -13.21
C ARG A 51 7.32 6.88 -12.41
N PRO A 52 6.22 6.20 -12.79
CA PRO A 52 4.91 6.35 -12.15
C PRO A 52 4.89 5.85 -10.69
N THR A 53 5.97 5.23 -10.22
CA THR A 53 6.14 4.72 -8.85
C THR A 53 6.59 5.81 -7.86
N TRP A 54 7.26 6.89 -8.32
CA TRP A 54 7.77 7.93 -7.42
C TRP A 54 6.67 8.77 -6.74
N PRO A 55 5.59 9.18 -7.44
CA PRO A 55 4.43 9.79 -6.78
C PRO A 55 3.84 8.89 -5.70
N ALA A 56 3.71 7.58 -5.95
CA ALA A 56 3.21 6.63 -4.96
C ALA A 56 4.15 6.52 -3.75
N HIS A 57 5.46 6.35 -3.98
CA HIS A 57 6.47 6.27 -2.92
C HIS A 57 6.49 7.50 -2.00
N LYS A 58 6.34 8.71 -2.57
CA LYS A 58 6.26 9.95 -1.78
C LYS A 58 5.10 9.97 -0.79
N ILE A 59 4.01 9.26 -1.08
CA ILE A 59 2.84 9.20 -0.20
C ILE A 59 3.19 8.49 1.11
N VAL A 60 4.03 7.46 1.06
CA VAL A 60 4.32 6.58 2.21
C VAL A 60 5.61 6.93 2.95
N CYS A 61 6.56 7.60 2.29
CA CYS A 61 7.85 8.00 2.89
C CYS A 61 7.86 9.44 3.41
N GLY A 62 6.87 10.25 3.00
CA GLY A 62 6.81 11.67 3.32
C GLY A 62 8.11 12.42 3.02
N LYS A 63 8.43 13.44 3.83
CA LYS A 63 9.67 14.24 3.73
C LYS A 63 10.85 13.67 4.55
N ARG A 64 10.58 12.73 5.47
CA ARG A 64 11.56 12.30 6.50
C ARG A 64 12.35 11.04 6.14
N GLY A 65 12.05 10.41 5.00
CA GLY A 65 12.80 9.25 4.48
C GLY A 65 12.01 7.95 4.54
N ALA A 66 12.52 6.94 3.84
CA ALA A 66 11.83 5.68 3.52
C ALA A 66 11.66 4.68 4.69
N HIS A 67 11.82 5.09 5.95
CA HIS A 67 11.63 4.18 7.09
C HIS A 67 11.09 4.88 8.34
N PRO A 68 10.16 4.24 9.08
CA PRO A 68 9.41 3.05 8.67
C PRO A 68 8.38 3.38 7.58
N PHE A 69 8.03 2.41 6.74
CA PHE A 69 6.90 2.54 5.83
C PHE A 69 5.64 2.88 6.63
N ARG A 70 4.97 3.99 6.28
CA ARG A 70 3.72 4.38 6.93
C ARG A 70 2.73 4.81 5.87
N LEU A 71 1.57 4.16 5.87
CA LEU A 71 0.44 4.70 5.12
C LEU A 71 0.04 6.06 5.70
N PRO A 72 -0.36 7.02 4.86
CA PRO A 72 -0.87 8.28 5.37
C PRO A 72 -2.12 8.04 6.23
N PRO A 73 -2.41 8.92 7.20
CA PRO A 73 -3.67 8.89 7.94
C PRO A 73 -4.87 8.84 7.00
N PHE A 74 -5.94 8.16 7.42
CA PHE A 74 -7.17 8.10 6.66
C PHE A 74 -7.76 9.50 6.49
N SER A 75 -7.85 9.94 5.25
CA SER A 75 -8.15 11.32 4.89
C SER A 75 -9.65 11.55 4.69
N ARG A 76 -10.08 12.80 4.87
CA ARG A 76 -11.44 13.24 4.54
C ARG A 76 -11.81 12.91 3.09
N ARG A 77 -10.85 13.05 2.16
CA ARG A 77 -11.04 12.74 0.75
C ARG A 77 -11.38 11.26 0.51
N GLU A 78 -10.67 10.35 1.18
CA GLU A 78 -10.94 8.90 1.08
C GLU A 78 -12.34 8.58 1.63
N ALA A 79 -12.69 9.12 2.80
CA ALA A 79 -14.02 8.96 3.39
C ALA A 79 -15.15 9.47 2.49
N ASP A 80 -15.01 10.68 1.94
CA ASP A 80 -16.01 11.27 1.05
C ASP A 80 -16.13 10.51 -0.28
N GLN A 81 -15.04 9.89 -0.75
CA GLN A 81 -15.08 9.01 -1.91
C GLN A 81 -15.80 7.69 -1.63
N ALA A 82 -15.49 7.04 -0.51
CA ALA A 82 -16.18 5.82 -0.08
C ALA A 82 -17.68 6.07 0.10
N TRP A 83 -18.05 7.17 0.76
CA TRP A 83 -19.45 7.58 0.92
C TRP A 83 -20.15 7.83 -0.41
N ARG A 84 -19.54 8.57 -1.33
CA ARG A 84 -20.13 8.80 -2.66
C ARG A 84 -20.40 7.49 -3.40
N ARG A 85 -19.48 6.53 -3.36
CA ARG A 85 -19.65 5.21 -3.99
C ARG A 85 -20.74 4.39 -3.32
N TYR A 86 -20.83 4.48 -1.99
CA TYR A 86 -21.91 3.86 -1.23
C TYR A 86 -23.29 4.36 -1.65
N CYS A 87 -23.43 5.67 -1.87
CA CYS A 87 -24.71 6.28 -2.27
C CYS A 87 -25.06 6.13 -3.75
N GLN A 88 -24.12 5.75 -4.60
CA GLN A 88 -24.39 5.57 -6.02
C GLN A 88 -25.25 4.33 -6.26
N PRO A 89 -26.24 4.35 -7.17
CA PRO A 89 -26.93 3.13 -7.57
C PRO A 89 -25.93 2.13 -8.15
N ALA A 90 -25.94 0.90 -7.63
CA ALA A 90 -25.12 -0.18 -8.19
C ALA A 90 -25.61 -0.52 -9.60
N THR A 91 -24.67 -0.53 -10.54
CA THR A 91 -24.92 -0.92 -11.94
C THR A 91 -24.38 -2.31 -12.27
N GLU A 92 -23.57 -2.86 -11.37
CA GLU A 92 -22.93 -4.17 -11.48
C GLU A 92 -23.02 -4.92 -10.15
N ASP A 93 -23.06 -6.25 -10.20
CA ASP A 93 -23.13 -7.10 -9.00
C ASP A 93 -21.96 -6.86 -8.04
N LEU A 94 -20.77 -6.62 -8.57
CA LEU A 94 -19.59 -6.30 -7.77
C LEU A 94 -19.76 -4.99 -6.99
N GLN A 95 -20.37 -3.97 -7.58
CA GLN A 95 -20.65 -2.70 -6.89
C GLN A 95 -21.65 -2.91 -5.74
N ALA A 96 -22.72 -3.67 -5.99
CA ALA A 96 -23.70 -4.01 -4.95
C ALA A 96 -23.05 -4.81 -3.80
N GLN A 97 -22.14 -5.72 -4.12
CA GLN A 97 -21.36 -6.46 -3.12
C GLN A 97 -20.48 -5.53 -2.28
N LEU A 98 -19.68 -4.66 -2.92
CA LEU A 98 -18.82 -3.71 -2.23
C LEU A 98 -19.61 -2.75 -1.32
N GLN A 99 -20.81 -2.34 -1.73
CA GLN A 99 -21.70 -1.53 -0.89
C GLN A 99 -22.21 -2.29 0.34
N ARG A 100 -22.56 -3.57 0.20
CA ARG A 100 -22.94 -4.44 1.34
C ARG A 100 -21.77 -4.66 2.29
N ASP A 101 -20.57 -4.86 1.76
CA ASP A 101 -19.37 -5.08 2.57
C ASP A 101 -19.00 -3.82 3.35
N LEU A 102 -19.03 -2.64 2.71
CA LEU A 102 -18.80 -1.37 3.38
C LEU A 102 -19.82 -1.12 4.50
N ARG A 103 -21.10 -1.39 4.23
CA ARG A 103 -22.14 -1.33 5.25
C ARG A 103 -21.83 -2.24 6.42
N THR A 104 -21.50 -3.50 6.14
CA THR A 104 -21.20 -4.51 7.15
C THR A 104 -20.02 -4.09 8.03
N ILE A 105 -18.91 -3.65 7.42
CA ILE A 105 -17.70 -3.26 8.13
C ILE A 105 -17.95 -2.01 8.99
N CYS A 106 -18.67 -1.01 8.48
CA CYS A 106 -18.97 0.21 9.24
C CYS A 106 -20.01 -0.03 10.34
N GLU A 107 -21.16 -0.63 10.01
CA GLU A 107 -22.26 -0.80 10.97
C GLU A 107 -21.92 -1.83 12.05
N ILE A 108 -21.33 -2.96 11.68
CA ILE A 108 -20.96 -3.99 12.66
C ILE A 108 -19.69 -3.59 13.41
N GLY A 109 -18.69 -3.07 12.70
CA GLY A 109 -17.40 -2.73 13.30
C GLY A 109 -17.46 -1.52 14.23
N THR A 110 -18.39 -0.58 14.01
CA THR A 110 -18.46 0.66 14.82
C THR A 110 -19.78 0.88 15.53
N GLY A 111 -20.84 0.13 15.21
CA GLY A 111 -22.18 0.36 15.74
C GLY A 111 -22.86 1.63 15.22
N LYS A 112 -22.32 2.26 14.17
CA LYS A 112 -22.77 3.52 13.58
C LYS A 112 -23.18 3.32 12.13
N ASP A 113 -23.98 4.23 11.58
CA ASP A 113 -24.21 4.21 10.13
C ASP A 113 -22.91 4.48 9.34
N VAL A 114 -22.92 4.15 8.06
CA VAL A 114 -21.73 4.25 7.19
C VAL A 114 -21.12 5.66 7.18
N LYS A 115 -21.94 6.71 7.13
CA LYS A 115 -21.43 8.08 7.03
C LYS A 115 -20.81 8.52 8.36
N GLU A 116 -21.50 8.27 9.47
CA GLU A 116 -20.98 8.59 10.80
C GLU A 116 -19.70 7.80 11.12
N SER A 117 -19.64 6.52 10.75
CA SER A 117 -18.47 5.66 10.89
C SER A 117 -17.26 6.23 10.14
N LEU A 118 -17.42 6.59 8.86
CA LEU A 118 -16.36 7.20 8.05
C LEU A 118 -15.90 8.55 8.63
N ASP A 119 -16.83 9.38 9.11
CA ASP A 119 -16.51 10.68 9.70
C ASP A 119 -15.73 10.55 11.01
N ASP A 120 -16.08 9.57 11.85
CA ASP A 120 -15.39 9.26 13.10
C ASP A 120 -13.97 8.72 12.83
N LEU A 121 -13.79 7.83 11.86
CA LEU A 121 -12.48 7.31 11.47
C LEU A 121 -11.54 8.42 10.99
N VAL A 122 -12.04 9.35 10.17
CA VAL A 122 -11.27 10.55 9.76
C VAL A 122 -10.90 11.38 10.99
N ALA A 123 -11.85 11.61 11.89
CA ALA A 123 -11.60 12.40 13.09
C ALA A 123 -10.55 11.74 13.98
N LYS A 124 -10.61 10.42 14.20
CA LYS A 124 -9.63 9.64 14.98
C LYS A 124 -8.24 9.64 14.32
N ALA A 125 -8.16 9.34 13.03
CA ALA A 125 -6.90 9.19 12.30
C ALA A 125 -6.09 10.49 12.22
N ASN A 126 -6.76 11.65 12.26
CA ASN A 126 -6.12 12.95 12.13
C ASN A 126 -5.86 13.67 13.47
N ARG A 127 -6.08 13.00 14.62
CA ARG A 127 -5.74 13.59 15.93
C ARG A 127 -4.21 13.72 16.08
N PRO A 128 -3.71 14.76 16.77
CA PRO A 128 -2.31 14.79 17.18
C PRO A 128 -1.98 13.54 17.99
N ASN A 129 -0.91 12.83 17.59
CA ASN A 129 -0.49 11.56 18.20
C ASN A 129 -1.57 10.46 18.20
N ALA A 130 -2.43 10.45 17.18
CA ALA A 130 -3.46 9.43 17.02
C ALA A 130 -2.88 8.02 17.16
N GLN A 131 -3.43 7.26 18.10
CA GLN A 131 -3.29 5.82 18.17
C GLN A 131 -4.65 5.22 17.83
N LEU A 132 -4.76 4.71 16.62
CA LEU A 132 -5.95 3.99 16.18
C LEU A 132 -5.98 2.63 16.87
N SER A 133 -7.18 2.16 17.23
CA SER A 133 -7.34 0.77 17.62
C SER A 133 -7.03 -0.15 16.43
N LEU A 134 -6.75 -1.43 16.70
CA LEU A 134 -6.57 -2.43 15.64
C LEU A 134 -7.84 -2.53 14.78
N ASP A 135 -9.01 -2.48 15.41
CA ASP A 135 -10.30 -2.49 14.69
C ASP A 135 -10.46 -1.27 13.77
N ASP A 136 -10.12 -0.05 14.24
CA ASP A 136 -10.17 1.16 13.41
C ASP A 136 -9.21 1.02 12.19
N LEU A 137 -8.02 0.46 12.41
CA LEU A 137 -7.04 0.23 11.33
C LEU A 137 -7.54 -0.80 10.32
N ASP A 138 -8.13 -1.89 10.78
CA ASP A 138 -8.67 -2.93 9.92
C ASP A 138 -9.85 -2.42 9.10
N ILE A 139 -10.73 -1.61 9.69
CA ILE A 139 -11.81 -0.94 8.97
C ILE A 139 -11.23 0.01 7.91
N ILE A 140 -10.27 0.87 8.26
CA ILE A 140 -9.65 1.80 7.30
C ILE A 140 -9.02 1.04 6.13
N LEU A 141 -8.32 -0.05 6.41
CA LEU A 141 -7.65 -0.84 5.37
C LEU A 141 -8.64 -1.59 4.51
N ALA A 142 -9.75 -2.09 5.08
CA ALA A 142 -10.83 -2.67 4.31
C ALA A 142 -11.53 -1.63 3.43
N VAL A 143 -11.78 -0.41 3.94
CA VAL A 143 -12.34 0.71 3.15
C VAL A 143 -11.43 1.07 1.99
N ARG A 144 -10.11 1.11 2.22
CA ARG A 144 -9.11 1.30 1.16
C ARG A 144 -9.15 0.16 0.15
N ALA A 145 -9.13 -1.09 0.59
CA ALA A 145 -9.15 -2.25 -0.30
C ALA A 145 -10.40 -2.28 -1.19
N MET A 146 -11.60 -2.08 -0.61
CA MET A 146 -12.86 -1.96 -1.34
C MET A 146 -12.86 -0.79 -2.31
N SER A 147 -12.32 0.35 -1.87
CA SER A 147 -12.17 1.51 -2.74
C SER A 147 -11.25 1.22 -3.92
N GLY A 148 -10.27 0.33 -3.76
CA GLY A 148 -9.35 -0.14 -4.80
C GLY A 148 -10.08 -1.05 -5.78
N SER A 149 -10.83 -2.02 -5.27
CA SER A 149 -11.66 -2.93 -6.06
C SER A 149 -12.70 -2.21 -6.92
N TRP A 150 -13.20 -1.05 -6.47
CA TRP A 150 -14.09 -0.22 -7.29
C TRP A 150 -13.41 0.30 -8.57
N TYR A 151 -12.09 0.48 -8.57
CA TYR A 151 -11.39 0.89 -9.80
C TYR A 151 -11.23 -0.26 -10.79
N CYS A 152 -11.41 -1.52 -10.38
CA CYS A 152 -11.49 -2.65 -11.31
C CYS A 152 -12.75 -2.60 -12.18
N THR A 153 -13.79 -1.84 -11.78
CA THR A 153 -15.00 -1.61 -12.59
C THR A 153 -14.92 -0.35 -13.44
N LEU A 154 -13.83 0.44 -13.33
CA LEU A 154 -13.65 1.65 -14.11
C LEU A 154 -12.78 1.36 -15.34
N PRO A 155 -12.99 2.06 -16.47
CA PRO A 155 -12.12 1.94 -17.62
C PRO A 155 -10.66 2.24 -17.25
N ALA A 156 -9.71 1.50 -17.83
CA ALA A 156 -8.27 1.58 -17.54
C ALA A 156 -7.59 2.96 -17.72
N ASN A 157 -8.35 3.97 -18.19
CA ASN A 157 -7.85 5.31 -18.54
C ASN A 157 -8.10 6.37 -17.44
N SER A 158 -8.31 5.97 -16.18
CA SER A 158 -8.40 6.95 -15.08
C SER A 158 -7.05 7.68 -14.91
N PRO A 159 -7.01 9.04 -14.92
CA PRO A 159 -5.77 9.81 -14.82
C PRO A 159 -5.11 9.73 -13.43
N HIS A 160 -5.80 9.17 -12.44
CA HIS A 160 -5.30 9.04 -11.07
C HIS A 160 -5.41 7.58 -10.63
N PRO A 161 -4.30 6.82 -10.66
CA PRO A 161 -4.30 5.47 -10.14
C PRO A 161 -4.54 5.51 -8.63
N PRO A 162 -5.38 4.63 -8.10
CA PRO A 162 -5.75 4.61 -6.69
C PRO A 162 -4.69 3.91 -5.84
N TYR A 163 -3.47 4.46 -5.84
CA TYR A 163 -2.26 3.78 -5.36
C TYR A 163 -2.40 3.20 -3.95
N LEU A 164 -2.99 3.95 -3.02
CA LEU A 164 -3.15 3.53 -1.62
C LEU A 164 -4.19 2.42 -1.49
N GLU A 165 -5.27 2.56 -2.22
CA GLU A 165 -6.39 1.64 -2.22
C GLU A 165 -5.98 0.30 -2.83
N THR A 166 -5.26 0.31 -3.95
CA THR A 166 -4.69 -0.92 -4.51
C THR A 166 -3.57 -1.50 -3.68
N PHE A 167 -2.75 -0.66 -3.03
CA PHE A 167 -1.71 -1.15 -2.14
C PHE A 167 -2.30 -2.02 -1.03
N ALA A 168 -3.39 -1.58 -0.39
CA ALA A 168 -4.06 -2.34 0.66
C ALA A 168 -4.51 -3.72 0.16
N THR A 169 -5.22 -3.75 -0.98
CA THR A 169 -5.69 -5.01 -1.58
C THR A 169 -4.54 -5.95 -1.94
N THR A 170 -3.50 -5.45 -2.61
CA THR A 170 -2.36 -6.28 -3.02
C THR A 170 -1.54 -6.74 -1.81
N TYR A 171 -1.40 -5.90 -0.79
CA TYR A 171 -0.73 -6.27 0.46
C TYR A 171 -1.45 -7.43 1.13
N ASP A 172 -2.77 -7.32 1.31
CA ASP A 172 -3.55 -8.36 1.97
C ASP A 172 -3.55 -9.67 1.16
N SER A 173 -3.66 -9.60 -0.17
CA SER A 173 -3.64 -10.79 -1.02
C SER A 173 -2.30 -11.55 -0.96
N LEU A 174 -1.18 -10.82 -0.90
CA LEU A 174 0.15 -11.43 -0.89
C LEU A 174 0.61 -11.86 0.50
N THR A 175 0.21 -11.15 1.55
CA THR A 175 0.61 -11.45 2.93
C THR A 175 -0.42 -12.30 3.68
N GLY A 176 -1.59 -12.54 3.10
CA GLY A 176 -2.71 -13.22 3.75
C GLY A 176 -3.28 -12.40 4.92
N GLY A 177 -3.22 -11.07 4.83
CA GLY A 177 -3.64 -10.15 5.88
C GLY A 177 -2.81 -10.20 7.17
N ASN A 178 -1.64 -10.87 7.16
CA ASN A 178 -0.81 -10.93 8.37
C ASN A 178 -0.12 -9.58 8.61
N ARG A 179 -0.52 -8.93 9.71
CA ARG A 179 -0.07 -7.58 10.10
C ARG A 179 0.58 -7.58 11.47
N ALA A 180 0.96 -8.75 12.01
CA ALA A 180 1.53 -8.86 13.34
C ALA A 180 2.71 -7.88 13.48
N PRO A 181 2.58 -6.85 14.32
CA PRO A 181 3.69 -5.93 14.56
C PRO A 181 4.79 -6.74 15.21
N SER A 182 5.91 -6.88 14.50
CA SER A 182 7.09 -7.49 15.11
C SER A 182 7.79 -6.44 15.96
N SER A 183 8.04 -6.78 17.23
CA SER A 183 8.94 -5.98 18.07
C SER A 183 10.41 -6.13 17.66
N ASP A 184 10.72 -7.06 16.75
CA ASP A 184 12.05 -7.23 16.19
C ASP A 184 12.33 -6.14 15.13
N PRO A 185 13.32 -5.25 15.36
CA PRO A 185 13.70 -4.21 14.40
C PRO A 185 14.07 -4.76 13.02
N VAL A 186 14.59 -5.99 12.95
CA VAL A 186 14.93 -6.64 11.67
C VAL A 186 13.68 -6.98 10.88
N HIS A 187 12.63 -7.46 11.56
CA HIS A 187 11.34 -7.75 10.92
C HIS A 187 10.61 -6.46 10.51
N GLU A 188 10.68 -5.40 11.32
CA GLU A 188 10.14 -4.08 10.95
C GLU A 188 10.83 -3.53 9.68
N MET A 189 12.15 -3.67 9.61
CA MET A 189 12.92 -3.28 8.43
C MET A 189 12.52 -4.06 7.18
N ARG A 190 12.41 -5.39 7.28
CA ARG A 190 11.99 -6.25 6.16
C ARG A 190 10.56 -5.94 5.72
N HIS A 191 9.66 -5.71 6.67
CA HIS A 191 8.29 -5.28 6.40
C HIS A 191 8.27 -3.95 5.64
N SER A 192 9.04 -2.96 6.10
CA SER A 192 9.17 -1.69 5.40
C SER A 192 9.68 -1.90 3.96
N GLN A 193 10.75 -2.67 3.77
CA GLN A 193 11.31 -2.97 2.44
C GLN A 193 10.31 -3.66 1.51
N LEU A 194 9.52 -4.60 2.05
CA LEU A 194 8.43 -5.26 1.34
C LEU A 194 7.38 -4.23 0.89
N CYS A 195 6.90 -3.39 1.80
CA CYS A 195 5.86 -2.41 1.48
C CYS A 195 6.31 -1.42 0.39
N HIS A 196 7.58 -1.02 0.37
CA HIS A 196 8.12 -0.17 -0.70
C HIS A 196 8.12 -0.86 -2.07
N ARG A 197 8.63 -2.10 -2.13
CA ARG A 197 8.64 -2.90 -3.35
C ARG A 197 7.22 -3.17 -3.85
N LEU A 198 6.33 -3.49 -2.91
CA LEU A 198 4.95 -3.78 -3.23
C LEU A 198 4.20 -2.55 -3.74
N LEU A 199 4.48 -1.36 -3.21
CA LEU A 199 3.89 -0.14 -3.71
C LEU A 199 4.31 0.13 -5.16
N ALA A 200 5.59 -0.06 -5.51
CA ALA A 200 6.03 0.01 -6.90
C ALA A 200 5.29 -1.03 -7.77
N HIS A 201 5.15 -2.25 -7.25
CA HIS A 201 4.46 -3.35 -7.90
C HIS A 201 2.98 -3.02 -8.22
N THR A 202 2.25 -2.43 -7.27
CA THR A 202 0.82 -2.12 -7.43
C THR A 202 0.53 -1.18 -8.61
N VAL A 203 1.46 -0.29 -8.95
CA VAL A 203 1.34 0.62 -10.09
C VAL A 203 1.32 -0.14 -11.42
N LEU A 204 2.17 -1.15 -11.55
CA LEU A 204 2.25 -1.97 -12.76
C LEU A 204 1.13 -2.99 -12.79
N TYR A 205 0.74 -3.52 -11.63
CA TYR A 205 -0.36 -4.47 -11.53
C TYR A 205 -1.66 -3.89 -12.08
N LEU A 206 -1.99 -2.65 -11.72
CA LEU A 206 -3.18 -1.96 -12.24
C LEU A 206 -3.24 -1.88 -13.77
N ARG A 207 -2.10 -2.08 -14.44
CA ARG A 207 -1.96 -2.00 -15.89
C ARG A 207 -1.68 -3.36 -16.51
N VAL A 208 -1.67 -4.45 -15.74
CA VAL A 208 -1.21 -5.77 -16.19
C VAL A 208 -1.98 -6.24 -17.42
N ASP A 209 -3.31 -6.13 -17.43
CA ASP A 209 -4.13 -6.54 -18.58
C ASP A 209 -3.78 -5.73 -19.83
N THR A 210 -3.61 -4.41 -19.68
CA THR A 210 -3.22 -3.53 -20.79
C THR A 210 -1.81 -3.87 -21.30
N ILE A 211 -0.86 -4.10 -20.39
CA ILE A 211 0.51 -4.50 -20.73
C ILE A 211 0.51 -5.84 -21.47
N MET A 212 -0.26 -6.82 -20.99
CA MET A 212 -0.35 -8.15 -21.59
C MET A 212 -1.08 -8.12 -22.94
N GLN A 213 -2.12 -7.31 -23.10
CA GLN A 213 -2.77 -7.08 -24.39
C GLN A 213 -1.83 -6.43 -25.40
N ASN A 214 -1.09 -5.38 -24.99
CA ASN A 214 -0.10 -4.71 -25.81
C ASN A 214 1.03 -5.66 -26.23
N LEU A 215 1.48 -6.51 -25.31
CA LEU A 215 2.48 -7.54 -25.58
C LEU A 215 1.99 -8.52 -26.65
N LYS A 216 0.77 -9.09 -26.48
CA LYS A 216 0.15 -9.98 -27.46
C LYS A 216 -0.03 -9.33 -28.83
N ALA A 217 -0.41 -8.05 -28.86
CA ALA A 217 -0.54 -7.29 -30.10
C ALA A 217 0.81 -7.05 -30.78
N ALA A 218 1.86 -6.79 -30.00
CA ALA A 218 3.19 -6.52 -30.53
C ALA A 218 3.91 -7.80 -31.01
N GLN A 219 3.64 -8.95 -30.40
CA GLN A 219 4.10 -10.27 -30.87
C GLN A 219 3.57 -10.65 -32.26
N LYS A 220 2.42 -10.11 -32.68
CA LYS A 220 1.86 -10.33 -34.02
C LYS A 220 2.56 -9.51 -35.11
N LYS A 221 3.40 -8.53 -34.75
CA LYS A 221 4.13 -7.68 -35.69
C LYS A 221 5.47 -8.29 -36.04
N THR A 222 6.01 -7.98 -37.22
CA THR A 222 7.34 -8.40 -37.66
C THR A 222 8.19 -7.17 -38.00
N PRO A 223 9.31 -6.93 -37.28
CA PRO A 223 9.81 -7.70 -36.14
C PRO A 223 8.93 -7.53 -34.88
N ALA A 224 8.91 -8.56 -34.03
CA ALA A 224 8.22 -8.49 -32.74
C ALA A 224 8.91 -7.44 -31.86
N LEU A 225 8.17 -6.42 -31.43
CA LEU A 225 8.68 -5.39 -30.54
C LEU A 225 8.13 -5.61 -29.14
N ILE A 226 8.98 -5.98 -28.19
CA ILE A 226 8.56 -6.10 -26.78
C ILE A 226 8.32 -4.70 -26.21
N PRO A 227 7.13 -4.37 -25.69
CA PRO A 227 6.88 -3.11 -25.01
C PRO A 227 7.76 -2.95 -23.76
N ASP A 228 8.32 -1.76 -23.52
CA ASP A 228 9.17 -1.50 -22.35
C ASP A 228 8.44 -1.76 -21.02
N GLU A 229 7.12 -1.53 -21.00
CA GLU A 229 6.28 -1.80 -19.82
C GLU A 229 6.21 -3.29 -19.47
N ALA A 230 6.25 -4.19 -20.46
CA ALA A 230 6.27 -5.63 -20.22
C ALA A 230 7.61 -6.08 -19.62
N ARG A 231 8.73 -5.47 -20.06
CA ARG A 231 10.05 -5.72 -19.46
C ARG A 231 10.10 -5.21 -18.02
N LEU A 232 9.58 -4.00 -17.79
CA LEU A 232 9.52 -3.40 -16.46
C LEU A 232 8.67 -4.24 -15.51
N LEU A 233 7.50 -4.71 -15.97
CA LEU A 233 6.64 -5.61 -15.20
C LEU A 233 7.38 -6.88 -14.77
N LYS A 234 8.10 -7.54 -15.69
CA LYS A 234 8.89 -8.74 -15.36
C LYS A 234 10.01 -8.43 -14.37
N GLN A 235 10.75 -7.34 -14.57
CA GLN A 235 11.83 -6.93 -13.68
C GLN A 235 11.33 -6.68 -12.25
N ASP A 236 10.20 -5.99 -12.09
CA ASP A 236 9.61 -5.73 -10.78
C ASP A 236 9.12 -7.01 -10.11
N TYR A 237 8.57 -7.96 -10.89
CA TYR A 237 8.20 -9.28 -10.37
C TYR A 237 9.39 -10.10 -9.90
N ASP A 238 10.44 -10.17 -10.71
CA ASP A 238 11.65 -10.92 -10.38
C ASP A 238 12.32 -10.37 -9.12
N ALA A 239 12.40 -9.04 -9.00
CA ALA A 239 12.93 -8.39 -7.82
C ALA A 239 12.09 -8.67 -6.55
N LEU A 240 10.75 -8.70 -6.68
CA LEU A 240 9.87 -9.01 -5.55
C LEU A 240 9.98 -10.48 -5.13
N LEU A 241 10.10 -11.40 -6.10
CA LEU A 241 10.25 -12.83 -5.83
C LEU A 241 11.62 -13.17 -5.23
N GLU A 242 12.68 -12.53 -5.73
CA GLU A 242 14.01 -12.63 -5.15
C GLU A 242 14.01 -12.12 -3.70
N PHE A 243 13.40 -10.96 -3.45
CA PHE A 243 13.26 -10.42 -2.10
C PHE A 243 12.52 -11.39 -1.17
N ALA A 244 11.36 -11.92 -1.59
CA ALA A 244 10.59 -12.88 -0.81
C ALA A 244 11.39 -14.15 -0.50
N SER A 245 12.09 -14.68 -1.51
CA SER A 245 12.92 -15.87 -1.38
C SER A 245 14.09 -15.67 -0.41
N ASN A 246 14.76 -14.51 -0.49
CA ASN A 246 15.88 -14.18 0.39
C ASN A 246 15.38 -13.94 1.82
N ALA A 247 14.30 -13.20 2.00
CA ALA A 247 13.72 -12.95 3.31
C ALA A 247 13.29 -14.26 4.00
N ARG A 248 12.70 -15.22 3.26
CA ARG A 248 12.37 -16.56 3.80
C ARG A 248 13.61 -17.34 4.24
N LYS A 249 14.71 -17.26 3.49
CA LYS A 249 15.96 -17.95 3.82
C LYS A 249 16.64 -17.35 5.05
N GLU A 250 16.66 -16.01 5.14
CA GLU A 250 17.34 -15.29 6.21
C GLU A 250 16.54 -15.19 7.51
N ALA A 251 15.22 -15.24 7.43
CA ALA A 251 14.30 -15.26 8.57
C ALA A 251 13.15 -16.23 8.33
N PRO A 252 13.41 -17.54 8.48
CA PRO A 252 12.37 -18.55 8.32
C PRO A 252 11.23 -18.38 9.33
N GLU A 253 11.45 -17.71 10.46
CA GLU A 253 10.43 -17.38 11.46
C GLU A 253 9.53 -16.19 11.07
N TRP A 254 9.89 -15.43 10.03
CA TRP A 254 9.08 -14.30 9.58
C TRP A 254 7.88 -14.80 8.77
N GLU A 255 6.74 -14.98 9.45
CA GLU A 255 5.50 -15.56 8.89
C GLU A 255 5.03 -14.88 7.59
N ILE A 256 5.21 -13.56 7.49
CA ILE A 256 4.88 -12.79 6.28
C ILE A 256 5.69 -13.29 5.09
N GLY A 257 7.00 -13.51 5.27
CA GLY A 257 7.89 -14.00 4.22
C GLY A 257 7.54 -15.41 3.73
N GLN A 258 7.06 -16.28 4.62
CA GLN A 258 6.63 -17.63 4.26
C GLN A 258 5.45 -17.64 3.29
N LYS A 259 4.42 -16.81 3.57
CA LYS A 259 3.22 -16.70 2.72
C LYS A 259 3.49 -15.92 1.44
N LEU A 260 4.32 -14.88 1.53
CA LEU A 260 4.62 -13.97 0.44
C LEU A 260 5.15 -14.70 -0.79
N GLU A 261 6.16 -15.56 -0.63
CA GLU A 261 6.76 -16.27 -1.77
C GLU A 261 5.76 -17.19 -2.47
N ALA A 262 5.03 -18.00 -1.70
CA ALA A 262 4.04 -18.94 -2.25
C ALA A 262 2.88 -18.20 -2.95
N ASN A 263 2.38 -17.13 -2.33
CA ASN A 263 1.32 -16.31 -2.92
C ASN A 263 1.79 -15.59 -4.19
N LEU A 264 3.02 -15.09 -4.21
CA LEU A 264 3.59 -14.43 -5.38
C LEU A 264 3.80 -15.42 -6.54
N GLN A 265 4.30 -16.62 -6.26
CA GLN A 265 4.45 -17.68 -7.27
C GLN A 265 3.11 -18.08 -7.86
N LYS A 266 2.09 -18.31 -7.02
CA LYS A 266 0.73 -18.61 -7.49
C LYS A 266 0.20 -17.48 -8.37
N TYR A 267 0.35 -16.25 -7.89
CA TYR A 267 -0.12 -15.07 -8.59
C TYR A 267 0.56 -14.89 -9.96
N LEU A 268 1.87 -15.13 -10.05
CA LEU A 268 2.60 -15.12 -11.32
C LEU A 268 2.12 -16.19 -12.29
N ALA A 269 1.84 -17.40 -11.79
CA ALA A 269 1.27 -18.46 -12.60
C ALA A 269 -0.10 -18.03 -13.18
N ASP A 270 -0.96 -17.42 -12.37
CA ASP A 270 -2.30 -16.95 -12.77
C ASP A 270 -2.24 -15.81 -13.81
N LEU A 271 -1.19 -14.98 -13.77
CA LEU A 271 -0.97 -13.90 -14.75
C LEU A 271 -0.47 -14.38 -16.12
N GLY A 272 -0.13 -15.66 -16.25
CA GLY A 272 0.53 -16.17 -17.45
C GLY A 272 2.00 -15.76 -17.53
N GLU A 273 2.74 -15.82 -16.41
CA GLU A 273 4.19 -15.57 -16.39
C GLU A 273 4.94 -16.38 -17.47
N ALA A 274 4.49 -17.59 -17.77
CA ALA A 274 5.04 -18.40 -18.86
C ALA A 274 4.92 -17.68 -20.22
N ASP A 275 3.78 -17.04 -20.50
CA ASP A 275 3.57 -16.27 -21.73
C ASP A 275 4.45 -15.02 -21.75
N LEU A 276 4.54 -14.32 -20.61
CA LEU A 276 5.41 -13.14 -20.46
C LEU A 276 6.89 -13.52 -20.67
N THR A 277 7.34 -14.59 -20.04
CA THR A 277 8.73 -15.09 -20.16
C THR A 277 9.02 -15.53 -21.59
N LYS A 278 8.13 -16.32 -22.20
CA LYS A 278 8.24 -16.74 -23.60
C LYS A 278 8.35 -15.53 -24.53
N ALA A 279 7.53 -14.50 -24.30
CA ALA A 279 7.56 -13.28 -25.07
C ALA A 279 8.89 -12.53 -24.95
N LEU A 280 9.49 -12.53 -23.76
CA LEU A 280 10.74 -11.82 -23.46
C LEU A 280 11.99 -12.54 -23.95
N THR A 281 12.02 -13.88 -23.93
CA THR A 281 13.19 -14.66 -24.35
C THR A 281 13.22 -14.94 -25.85
N GLY A 282 12.14 -14.65 -26.59
CA GLY A 282 12.03 -14.94 -28.01
C GLY A 282 12.03 -16.44 -28.32
N SER A 283 11.83 -17.30 -27.30
CA SER A 283 11.77 -18.75 -27.48
C SER A 283 10.43 -19.11 -28.12
N THR A 284 10.43 -19.46 -29.40
CA THR A 284 9.25 -19.96 -30.12
C THR A 284 8.89 -21.38 -29.71
#